data_AF-A0AAD5HQT9-F1
#
_entry.id   AF-A0AAD5HQT9-F1
#
_cell.length_a   1.000
_cell.length_b   1.000
_cell.length_c   1.000
_cell.angle_alpha   90.00
_cell.angle_beta   90.00
_cell.angle_gamma   90.00
#
_symmetry.space_group_name_H-M   'P 1'
#
loop_
_entity.id
_entity.type
_entity.pdbx_description
1 polymer ?
#
loop_
_entity_poly.entity_id
_entity_poly.type
_entity_poly.pdbx_seq_one_letter_code
_entity_poly.pdbx_strand_id
1 'polypeptide(L)'
;MLLSNIFDFFHRSPSGETNTLSLYLQTLLLGVVSWLAFFYFSKPTYYSGFPIVSSETKGTPATRWFLEGYQMVLRGLKTVSGPFQVMTGTGPILVLPNNYANEVRNNPHLSFNRFFDKDFFVKYPGFRP
;
A
#
# COMPACT_ATOMS: atom_id res chain seq x y z
N MET A 1 -28.34 11.50 21.02
CA MET A 1 -29.50 12.40 20.81
C MET A 1 -29.40 13.21 19.52
N LEU A 2 -28.23 13.70 19.09
CA LEU A 2 -28.08 14.41 17.80
C LEU A 2 -28.07 13.50 16.56
N LEU A 3 -27.49 12.29 16.67
CA LEU A 3 -27.43 11.33 15.55
C LEU A 3 -28.77 10.65 15.23
N SER A 4 -29.65 10.49 16.23
CA SER A 4 -30.99 9.92 16.02
C SER A 4 -31.88 10.88 15.23
N ASN A 5 -31.80 12.18 15.54
CA ASN A 5 -32.65 13.19 14.89
C ASN A 5 -32.26 13.46 13.44
N ILE A 6 -30.98 13.28 13.08
CA ILE A 6 -30.51 13.40 11.69
C ILE A 6 -30.97 12.19 10.86
N PHE A 7 -31.03 11.01 11.48
CA PHE A 7 -31.51 9.78 10.84
C PHE A 7 -33.02 9.83 10.56
N ASP A 8 -33.81 10.32 11.53
CA ASP A 8 -35.27 10.48 11.38
C ASP A 8 -35.67 11.57 10.39
N PHE A 9 -34.91 12.66 10.31
CA PHE A 9 -35.17 13.73 9.34
C PHE A 9 -34.99 13.26 7.88
N PHE A 10 -34.08 12.31 7.64
CA PHE A 10 -33.82 11.79 6.29
C PHE A 10 -34.85 10.75 5.82
N HIS A 11 -35.65 10.16 6.72
CA HIS A 11 -36.65 9.14 6.39
C HIS A 11 -38.08 9.67 6.29
N ARG A 12 -38.39 10.88 6.77
CA ARG A 12 -39.76 11.42 6.75
C ARG A 12 -40.02 12.27 5.50
N SER A 13 -40.12 11.62 4.35
CA SER A 13 -40.80 12.20 3.17
C SER A 13 -42.32 12.20 3.42
N PRO A 14 -43.05 13.32 3.23
CA PRO A 14 -44.48 13.39 3.54
C PRO A 14 -45.38 12.66 2.52
N SER A 15 -44.83 12.24 1.38
CA SER A 15 -45.49 11.36 0.42
C SER A 15 -44.69 10.05 0.38
N GLY A 16 -45.38 8.91 0.46
CA GLY A 16 -44.77 7.56 0.43
C GLY A 16 -44.08 7.19 -0.90
N GLU A 17 -43.68 8.17 -1.70
CA GLU A 17 -42.81 8.00 -2.85
C GLU A 17 -41.37 8.22 -2.39
N THR A 18 -40.52 7.22 -2.61
CA THR A 18 -39.08 7.36 -2.40
C THR A 18 -38.56 8.48 -3.28
N ASN A 19 -38.09 9.57 -2.68
CA ASN A 19 -37.44 10.67 -3.39
C ASN A 19 -36.20 10.14 -4.11
N THR A 20 -36.34 9.86 -5.40
CA THR A 20 -35.28 9.29 -6.26
C THR A 20 -34.01 10.11 -6.18
N LEU A 21 -34.13 11.45 -6.10
CA LEU A 21 -33.02 12.38 -5.87
C LEU A 21 -32.26 12.11 -4.56
N SER A 22 -32.95 11.81 -3.46
CA SER A 22 -32.31 11.47 -2.18
C SER A 22 -31.52 10.17 -2.28
N LEU A 23 -32.05 9.19 -3.00
CA LEU A 23 -31.41 7.89 -3.22
C LEU A 23 -30.16 8.02 -4.11
N TYR A 24 -30.19 8.87 -5.14
CA TYR A 24 -29.01 9.19 -5.94
C TYR A 24 -27.92 9.91 -5.14
N LEU A 25 -28.29 10.85 -4.26
CA LEU A 25 -27.33 11.54 -3.39
C LEU A 25 -26.66 10.59 -2.38
N GLN A 26 -27.43 9.68 -1.79
CA GLN A 26 -26.89 8.68 -0.86
C GLN A 26 -25.93 7.70 -1.54
N THR A 27 -26.27 7.22 -2.74
CA THR A 27 -25.38 6.31 -3.49
C THR A 27 -24.09 6.99 -3.94
N LEU A 28 -24.15 8.26 -4.36
CA LEU A 28 -22.96 9.05 -4.69
C LEU A 28 -22.06 9.24 -3.47
N LEU A 29 -22.63 9.60 -2.31
CA LEU A 29 -21.87 9.75 -1.08
C LEU A 29 -21.16 8.44 -0.67
N LEU A 30 -21.86 7.30 -0.73
CA LEU A 30 -21.25 6.00 -0.44
C LEU A 30 -20.13 5.67 -1.42
N GLY A 31 -20.31 5.97 -2.72
CA GLY A 31 -19.28 5.78 -3.74
C GLY A 31 -18.02 6.60 -3.44
N VAL A 32 -18.16 7.89 -3.10
CA VAL A 32 -17.04 8.76 -2.75
C VAL A 32 -16.33 8.30 -1.48
N VAL A 33 -17.08 7.93 -0.44
CA VAL A 33 -16.50 7.43 0.82
C VAL A 33 -15.76 6.11 0.58
N SER A 34 -16.36 5.18 -0.17
CA SER A 34 -15.71 3.91 -0.52
C SER A 34 -14.45 4.13 -1.35
N TRP A 35 -14.46 5.10 -2.27
CA TRP A 35 -13.32 5.46 -3.10
C TRP A 35 -12.17 6.05 -2.28
N LEU A 36 -12.48 6.98 -1.37
CA LEU A 36 -11.50 7.57 -0.45
C LEU A 36 -10.94 6.52 0.51
N ALA A 37 -11.79 5.64 1.04
CA ALA A 37 -11.36 4.51 1.87
C ALA A 37 -10.41 3.60 1.10
N PHE A 38 -10.76 3.20 -0.12
CA PHE A 38 -9.91 2.38 -0.98
C PHE A 38 -8.53 3.04 -1.18
N PHE A 39 -8.49 4.34 -1.47
CA PHE A 39 -7.23 5.07 -1.62
C PHE A 39 -6.42 5.17 -0.33
N TYR A 40 -7.08 5.30 0.82
CA TYR A 40 -6.40 5.36 2.11
C TYR A 40 -5.83 4.00 2.51
N PHE A 41 -6.59 2.93 2.32
CA PHE A 41 -6.18 1.55 2.64
C PHE A 41 -5.17 0.96 1.66
N SER A 42 -5.15 1.41 0.40
CA SER A 42 -4.24 0.88 -0.62
C SER A 42 -2.81 1.42 -0.50
N LYS A 43 -2.49 2.23 0.51
CA LYS A 43 -1.13 2.74 0.71
C LYS A 43 -0.20 1.60 1.16
N PRO A 44 0.97 1.42 0.52
CA PRO A 44 1.94 0.43 0.96
C PRO A 44 2.43 0.78 2.36
N THR A 45 2.29 -0.16 3.29
CA THR A 45 2.68 -0.01 4.70
C THR A 45 3.87 -0.91 5.01
N TYR A 46 4.76 -0.42 5.87
CA TYR A 46 5.92 -1.17 6.35
C TYR A 46 5.50 -2.44 7.11
N TYR A 47 6.36 -3.45 7.07
CA TYR A 47 6.18 -4.65 7.87
C TYR A 47 6.48 -4.33 9.35
N SER A 48 5.57 -4.72 10.24
CA SER A 48 5.74 -4.54 11.68
C SER A 48 6.94 -5.36 12.19
N GLY A 49 7.70 -4.80 13.13
CA GLY A 49 8.80 -5.52 13.80
C GLY A 49 10.17 -5.43 13.13
N PHE A 50 10.27 -4.75 11.98
CA PHE A 50 11.55 -4.55 11.29
C PHE A 50 12.00 -3.09 11.30
N PRO A 51 13.30 -2.82 11.53
CA PRO A 51 13.85 -1.47 11.48
C PRO A 51 13.76 -0.89 10.07
N ILE A 52 13.40 0.40 9.98
CA ILE A 52 13.21 1.11 8.72
C ILE A 52 14.45 1.94 8.41
N VAL A 53 14.97 1.79 7.20
CA VAL A 53 16.06 2.61 6.69
C VAL A 53 15.50 3.63 5.71
N SER A 54 15.60 4.91 6.04
CA SER A 54 15.15 6.02 5.20
C SER A 54 16.29 6.62 4.36
N SER A 55 15.91 7.24 3.25
CA SER A 55 16.79 8.10 2.46
C SER A 55 16.94 9.47 3.12
N GLU A 56 18.09 10.11 2.89
CA GLU A 56 18.40 11.46 3.39
C GLU A 56 17.80 12.53 2.49
N THR A 57 17.65 12.23 1.20
CA THR A 57 16.99 13.10 0.23
C THR A 57 15.50 13.27 0.52
N LYS A 58 15.00 14.50 0.40
CA LYS A 58 13.57 14.82 0.48
C LYS A 58 12.86 14.44 -0.82
N GLY A 59 11.69 13.82 -0.72
CA GLY A 59 10.88 13.50 -1.90
C GLY A 59 9.92 12.35 -1.67
N THR A 60 9.26 11.93 -2.75
CA THR A 60 8.41 10.72 -2.73
C THR A 60 9.27 9.47 -2.52
N PRO A 61 8.70 8.36 -2.00
CA PRO A 61 9.44 7.11 -1.88
C PRO A 61 10.05 6.61 -3.20
N ALA A 62 9.34 6.77 -4.32
CA ALA A 62 9.83 6.43 -5.65
C ALA A 62 11.06 7.27 -6.03
N THR A 63 11.02 8.59 -5.84
CA THR A 63 12.14 9.49 -6.13
C THR A 63 13.36 9.16 -5.27
N ARG A 64 13.14 8.92 -3.97
CA ARG A 64 14.21 8.57 -3.03
C ARG A 64 14.87 7.24 -3.40
N TRP A 65 14.08 6.24 -3.78
CA TRP A 65 14.60 4.95 -4.24
C TRP A 65 15.40 5.07 -5.54
N PHE A 66 14.90 5.87 -6.49
CA PHE A 66 15.58 6.11 -7.76
C PHE A 66 16.94 6.80 -7.58
N LEU A 67 17.01 7.78 -6.68
CA LEU A 67 18.24 8.56 -6.44
C LEU A 67 19.22 7.87 -5.50
N GLU A 68 18.74 7.25 -4.42
CA GLU A 68 19.56 6.78 -3.30
C GLU A 68 19.36 5.30 -2.95
N GLY A 69 18.60 4.52 -3.73
CA GLY A 69 18.24 3.14 -3.36
C GLY A 69 19.42 2.25 -3.00
N TYR A 70 20.49 2.29 -3.79
CA TYR A 70 21.74 1.57 -3.49
C TYR A 70 22.37 2.03 -2.16
N GLN A 71 22.47 3.34 -1.95
CA GLN A 71 23.06 3.92 -0.74
C GLN A 71 22.22 3.62 0.50
N MET A 72 20.89 3.58 0.37
CA MET A 72 19.98 3.19 1.45
C MET A 72 20.24 1.74 1.89
N VAL A 73 20.40 0.81 0.96
CA VAL A 73 20.69 -0.59 1.27
C VAL A 73 22.06 -0.71 1.93
N LEU A 74 23.09 -0.05 1.39
CA LEU A 74 24.43 -0.05 2.00
C LEU A 74 24.43 0.55 3.41
N ARG A 75 23.69 1.62 3.63
CA ARG A 75 23.53 2.24 4.95
C ARG A 75 22.88 1.25 5.90
N GLY A 76 21.79 0.61 5.49
CA GLY A 76 21.10 -0.41 6.28
C GLY A 76 21.99 -1.58 6.66
N LEU A 77 22.80 -2.07 5.74
CA LEU A 77 23.78 -3.14 5.99
C LEU A 77 24.87 -2.73 7.01
N LYS A 78 25.21 -1.44 7.09
CA LYS A 78 26.19 -0.92 8.04
C LYS A 78 25.60 -0.61 9.41
N THR A 79 24.33 -0.19 9.48
CA THR A 79 23.70 0.29 10.72
C THR A 79 22.86 -0.75 11.42
N VAL A 80 22.33 -1.75 10.72
CA VAL A 80 21.43 -2.77 11.28
C VAL A 80 22.10 -4.14 11.25
N SER A 81 22.23 -4.78 12.41
CA SER A 81 22.80 -6.13 12.57
C SER A 81 21.80 -7.27 12.27
N GLY A 82 20.85 -7.06 11.36
CA GLY A 82 19.75 -7.99 11.08
C GLY A 82 18.88 -7.56 9.90
N PRO A 83 17.71 -8.20 9.72
CA PRO A 83 16.74 -7.81 8.70
C PRO A 83 16.29 -6.35 8.86
N PHE A 84 16.18 -5.63 7.75
CA PHE A 84 15.70 -4.25 7.73
C PHE A 84 14.85 -4.00 6.50
N GLN A 85 14.08 -2.91 6.51
CA GLN A 85 13.19 -2.58 5.41
C GLN A 85 13.48 -1.19 4.84
N VAL A 86 13.32 -1.08 3.52
CA VAL A 86 13.45 0.15 2.74
C VAL A 86 12.20 0.35 1.90
N MET A 87 11.70 1.58 1.83
CA MET A 87 10.54 1.89 0.99
C MET A 87 10.99 2.23 -0.43
N THR A 88 10.49 1.49 -1.41
CA THR A 88 10.70 1.74 -2.84
C THR A 88 9.53 2.49 -3.46
N GLY A 89 9.54 2.66 -4.78
CA GLY A 89 8.39 3.21 -5.51
C GLY A 89 7.15 2.31 -5.49
N THR A 90 7.35 0.99 -5.42
CA THR A 90 6.27 0.00 -5.49
C THR A 90 5.81 -0.49 -4.11
N GLY A 91 6.61 -0.24 -3.06
CA GLY A 91 6.28 -0.59 -1.69
C GLY A 91 7.53 -0.91 -0.85
N PRO A 92 7.37 -1.39 0.39
CA PRO A 92 8.51 -1.77 1.22
C PRO A 92 9.14 -3.07 0.74
N ILE A 93 10.46 -3.08 0.65
CA ILE A 93 11.27 -4.28 0.46
C ILE A 93 11.95 -4.61 1.79
N LEU A 94 11.82 -5.86 2.21
CA LEU A 94 12.55 -6.42 3.34
C LEU A 94 13.89 -6.98 2.85
N VAL A 95 14.99 -6.41 3.34
CA VAL A 95 16.34 -6.86 3.05
C VAL A 95 16.75 -7.85 4.14
N LEU A 96 17.07 -9.07 3.72
CA LEU A 96 17.48 -10.16 4.59
C LEU A 96 19.00 -10.37 4.48
N PRO A 97 19.72 -10.53 5.60
CA PRO A 97 21.11 -10.92 5.56
C PRO A 97 21.30 -12.35 5.02
N ASN A 98 22.51 -12.65 4.55
CA ASN A 98 22.81 -13.89 3.82
C ASN A 98 22.58 -15.19 4.63
N ASN A 99 22.55 -15.11 5.97
CA ASN A 99 22.23 -16.25 6.83
C ASN A 99 20.83 -16.84 6.57
N TYR A 100 19.88 -16.04 6.04
CA TYR A 100 18.54 -16.51 5.67
C TYR A 100 18.46 -17.07 4.24
N ALA A 101 19.54 -17.04 3.45
CA ALA A 101 19.50 -17.43 2.04
C ALA A 101 19.01 -18.88 1.83
N ASN A 102 19.44 -19.81 2.68
CA ASN A 102 19.02 -21.21 2.62
C ASN A 102 17.52 -21.37 2.95
N GLU A 103 17.01 -20.62 3.92
CA GLU A 103 15.59 -20.66 4.30
C GLU A 103 14.72 -20.07 3.19
N VAL A 104 15.11 -18.89 2.67
CA VAL A 104 14.36 -18.20 1.60
C VAL A 104 14.29 -19.04 0.33
N ARG A 105 15.39 -19.71 -0.04
CA ARG A 105 15.45 -20.57 -1.23
C ARG A 105 14.54 -21.79 -1.13
N ASN A 106 14.44 -22.38 0.06
CA ASN A 106 13.72 -23.63 0.27
C ASN A 106 12.26 -23.43 0.72
N ASN A 107 11.84 -22.20 1.00
CA ASN A 107 10.48 -21.91 1.43
C ASN A 107 9.52 -21.86 0.22
N PRO A 108 8.51 -22.75 0.13
CA PRO A 108 7.59 -22.80 -1.00
C PRO A 108 6.69 -21.57 -1.12
N HIS A 109 6.57 -20.76 -0.05
CA HIS A 109 5.81 -19.52 -0.05
C HIS A 109 6.61 -18.31 -0.55
N LEU A 110 7.92 -18.46 -0.75
CA LEU A 110 8.79 -17.40 -1.25
C LEU A 110 9.23 -17.70 -2.69
N SER A 111 9.10 -16.71 -3.56
CA SER A 111 9.51 -16.82 -4.97
C SER A 111 10.14 -15.52 -5.43
N PHE A 112 11.43 -15.58 -5.75
CA PHE A 112 12.16 -14.45 -6.33
C PHE A 112 11.57 -14.01 -7.67
N ASN A 113 11.13 -14.96 -8.50
CA ASN A 113 10.49 -14.64 -9.78
C ASN A 113 9.21 -13.82 -9.59
N ARG A 114 8.34 -14.23 -8.66
CA ARG A 114 7.11 -13.49 -8.34
C ARG A 114 7.37 -12.13 -7.70
N PHE A 115 8.50 -11.98 -7.01
CA PHE A 115 8.90 -10.69 -6.45
C PHE A 115 9.18 -9.67 -7.58
N PHE A 116 9.88 -10.09 -8.62
CA PHE A 116 10.22 -9.25 -9.77
C PHE A 116 9.03 -8.92 -10.69
N ASP A 117 7.96 -9.73 -10.70
CA ASP A 117 6.74 -9.44 -11.46
C ASP A 117 6.17 -8.04 -11.20
N LYS A 118 6.35 -7.51 -9.97
CA LYS A 118 5.82 -6.21 -9.55
C LYS A 118 6.56 -5.03 -10.17
N ASP A 119 7.86 -5.18 -10.41
CA ASP A 119 8.73 -4.08 -10.83
C ASP A 119 9.08 -4.14 -12.32
N PHE A 120 9.06 -5.33 -12.93
CA PHE A 120 9.53 -5.56 -14.31
C PHE A 120 8.41 -5.74 -15.34
N PHE A 121 7.15 -5.53 -14.96
CA PHE A 121 6.00 -5.62 -15.89
C PHE A 121 5.95 -6.94 -16.69
N VAL A 122 6.43 -8.04 -16.12
CA VAL A 122 6.66 -9.33 -16.82
C VAL A 122 5.37 -9.89 -17.47
N LYS A 123 4.20 -9.48 -16.98
CA LYS A 123 2.89 -9.88 -17.51
C LYS A 123 2.40 -9.03 -18.68
N TYR A 124 3.04 -7.91 -19.00
CA TYR A 124 2.64 -7.05 -20.11
C TYR A 124 2.94 -7.72 -21.47
N PRO A 125 2.00 -7.66 -22.45
CA PRO A 125 2.29 -8.08 -23.81
C PRO A 125 3.50 -7.32 -24.35
N GLY A 126 4.53 -8.03 -24.80
CA GLY A 126 5.81 -7.46 -25.27
C GLY A 126 6.99 -7.55 -24.29
N PHE A 127 6.74 -7.87 -23.01
CA PHE A 127 7.78 -8.13 -21.99
C PHE A 127 7.73 -9.57 -21.44
N ARG A 128 6.93 -10.43 -22.07
CA ARG A 128 6.91 -11.87 -21.78
C ARG A 128 8.16 -12.52 -22.40
N PRO A 129 8.88 -13.39 -21.67
CA PRO A 129 9.99 -14.15 -22.23
C PRO A 129 9.55 -15.08 -23.36
#